data_AF-A0AAF3EH93-F1
#
_entry.id   AF-A0AAF3EH93-F1
#
_cell.length_a   1.000
_cell.length_b   1.000
_cell.length_c   1.000
_cell.angle_alpha   90.00
_cell.angle_beta   90.00
_cell.angle_gamma   90.00
#
_symmetry.space_group_name_H-M   'P 1'
#
loop_
_entity.id
_entity.type
_entity.pdbx_description
1 polymer ?
#
loop_
_entity_poly.entity_id
_entity_poly.type
_entity_poly.pdbx_seq_one_letter_code
_entity_poly.pdbx_strand_id
1 'polypeptide(L)'
;MIYLKTFLIALYFIPFIQSRHHHSDPSESNEEATEKPPTELEKQGKEIMDRMMVNMAGAMVKSVFPEMDKFERKEEPPSQPEEVQQIPQFPQREIRRSPYPSNYGLSNQEGYGINPASGGGMSGNLGQLGPIVGALASSGALDTLTGGGGQGQGMDPRLINEMRNQAYLSELAKHQHELTQYSAKQMEYLDQQRRYQQAIIDHQAEAALLMQKEQQKAINEAMGQAKAMYAKQRLMAAKAKMHGSKTHAEPEKTIEPGDRALTSDQDLRSYFKKKYGIEIPNNGAELTDDERETLRILKIDLVKDRAKGLSMDKAEEIEETEGSSNARGICGMCKTMNIRKLKGSWTQLYGNPDSMKQTFGTIRSLERMKGSRRHLSKNSTTKKPSCVGLEIGAYRNGEAETNFYFRDSDEENSLHEMKGEVQKSDESNFSLETDLYSADFCVVKSGPADADQPEFIVLAETKGAGACRVVHVFSKDKDEFERRFFDDVSEFMKEQVHKRRIRPVGALPNPELCQLDAP
;
A
#
# COMPACT_ATOMS: atom_id res chain seq x y z
N MET A 1 -27.82 -49.29 20.09
CA MET A 1 -28.41 -49.72 18.80
C MET A 1 -29.72 -48.97 18.54
N ILE A 2 -29.69 -47.63 18.43
CA ILE A 2 -30.91 -46.79 18.29
C ILE A 2 -30.76 -45.80 17.11
N TYR A 3 -29.62 -45.10 17.01
CA TYR A 3 -29.32 -44.15 15.94
C TYR A 3 -29.33 -44.71 14.49
N LEU A 4 -29.36 -46.04 14.31
CA LEU A 4 -29.47 -46.64 12.98
C LEU A 4 -30.91 -46.64 12.42
N LYS A 5 -31.94 -46.42 13.27
CA LYS A 5 -33.34 -46.39 12.83
C LYS A 5 -33.82 -45.01 12.37
N THR A 6 -33.22 -43.92 12.85
CA THR A 6 -33.60 -42.56 12.46
C THR A 6 -33.07 -42.16 11.07
N PHE A 7 -31.90 -42.67 10.67
CA PHE A 7 -31.28 -42.29 9.39
C PHE A 7 -31.99 -42.87 8.16
N LEU A 8 -32.65 -44.04 8.30
CA LEU A 8 -33.37 -44.70 7.20
C LEU A 8 -34.74 -44.10 6.86
N ILE A 9 -35.31 -43.28 7.76
CA ILE A 9 -36.62 -42.65 7.55
C ILE A 9 -36.49 -41.38 6.68
N ALA A 10 -35.34 -40.70 6.74
CA ALA A 10 -35.09 -39.45 6.01
C ALA A 10 -34.90 -39.62 4.49
N LEU A 11 -34.71 -40.85 3.98
CA LEU A 11 -34.48 -41.15 2.56
C LEU A 11 -35.73 -41.68 1.82
N TYR A 12 -36.88 -41.75 2.49
CA TYR A 12 -38.11 -42.35 1.93
C TYR A 12 -39.26 -41.36 1.65
N PHE A 13 -39.05 -40.06 1.89
CA PHE A 13 -40.02 -38.99 1.59
C PHE A 13 -39.44 -37.94 0.64
N ILE A 14 -40.29 -37.45 -0.28
CA ILE A 14 -40.00 -36.56 -1.41
C ILE A 14 -39.33 -37.30 -2.58
N PRO A 15 -40.17 -37.87 -3.46
CA PRO A 15 -40.36 -37.22 -4.76
C PRO A 15 -41.83 -36.80 -5.04
N PHE A 16 -42.05 -36.28 -6.25
CA PHE A 16 -43.35 -36.11 -6.93
C PHE A 16 -44.24 -34.90 -6.56
N ILE A 17 -44.07 -33.81 -7.33
CA ILE A 17 -45.19 -32.97 -7.83
C ILE A 17 -44.98 -32.76 -9.34
N GLN A 18 -46.05 -32.87 -10.13
CA GLN A 18 -46.10 -32.68 -11.59
C GLN A 18 -46.28 -31.19 -11.94
N SER A 19 -45.66 -30.59 -12.95
CA SER A 19 -45.61 -30.90 -14.40
C SER A 19 -46.90 -30.61 -15.18
N ARG A 20 -46.94 -29.47 -15.89
CA ARG A 20 -47.42 -29.31 -17.28
C ARG A 20 -47.39 -27.85 -17.77
N HIS A 21 -46.74 -27.58 -18.91
CA HIS A 21 -47.44 -27.17 -20.14
C HIS A 21 -46.52 -27.26 -21.38
N HIS A 22 -47.16 -27.62 -22.50
CA HIS A 22 -46.66 -27.78 -23.88
C HIS A 22 -46.16 -26.46 -24.52
N HIS A 23 -45.51 -26.36 -25.71
CA HIS A 23 -45.13 -27.25 -26.86
C HIS A 23 -43.87 -26.57 -27.54
N SER A 24 -43.10 -27.07 -28.53
CA SER A 24 -43.15 -28.22 -29.46
C SER A 24 -41.74 -28.66 -29.93
N ASP A 25 -41.66 -29.94 -30.32
CA ASP A 25 -40.98 -30.59 -31.46
C ASP A 25 -39.45 -30.51 -31.73
N PRO A 26 -38.85 -31.54 -32.41
CA PRO A 26 -37.41 -31.82 -32.29
C PRO A 26 -36.64 -32.10 -33.62
N SER A 27 -35.31 -32.02 -33.56
CA SER A 27 -34.43 -32.83 -34.43
C SER A 27 -32.96 -32.80 -33.98
N GLU A 28 -32.51 -33.85 -33.29
CA GLU A 28 -31.10 -34.28 -33.34
C GLU A 28 -30.98 -35.76 -32.95
N SER A 29 -30.01 -36.47 -33.54
CA SER A 29 -29.88 -37.93 -33.48
C SER A 29 -28.61 -38.36 -32.75
N ASN A 30 -28.75 -39.08 -31.63
CA ASN A 30 -27.62 -39.72 -30.96
C ASN A 30 -27.25 -41.04 -31.67
N GLU A 31 -26.07 -41.09 -32.29
CA GLU A 31 -25.41 -42.36 -32.64
C GLU A 31 -24.56 -42.84 -31.45
N GLU A 32 -24.92 -43.99 -30.87
CA GLU A 32 -24.19 -44.61 -29.76
C GLU A 32 -22.96 -45.39 -30.27
N ALA A 33 -21.81 -44.70 -30.35
CA ALA A 33 -20.57 -45.31 -30.83
C ALA A 33 -19.91 -46.21 -29.75
N THR A 34 -20.08 -47.52 -29.87
CA THR A 34 -19.39 -48.51 -29.02
C THR A 34 -17.86 -48.37 -29.13
N GLU A 35 -17.22 -47.84 -28.10
CA GLU A 35 -15.77 -47.66 -28.03
C GLU A 35 -15.05 -49.01 -27.88
N LYS A 36 -14.06 -49.29 -28.75
CA LYS A 36 -13.25 -50.51 -28.65
C LYS A 36 -12.23 -50.39 -27.51
N PRO A 37 -11.90 -51.50 -26.81
CA PRO A 37 -10.88 -51.47 -25.78
C PRO A 37 -9.52 -51.00 -26.36
N PRO A 38 -8.81 -50.10 -25.66
CA PRO A 38 -7.59 -49.49 -26.18
C PRO A 38 -6.48 -50.53 -26.38
N THR A 39 -5.69 -50.32 -27.42
CA THR A 39 -4.62 -51.24 -27.80
C THR A 39 -3.47 -51.21 -26.80
N GLU A 40 -2.70 -52.31 -26.72
CA GLU A 40 -1.61 -52.45 -25.76
C GLU A 40 -0.52 -51.37 -25.92
N LEU A 41 -0.31 -50.90 -27.15
CA LEU A 41 0.58 -49.78 -27.48
C LEU A 41 0.12 -48.45 -26.86
N GLU A 42 -1.20 -48.20 -26.78
CA GLU A 42 -1.76 -46.98 -26.17
C GLU A 42 -1.62 -46.99 -24.65
N LYS A 43 -1.64 -48.17 -24.02
CA LYS A 43 -1.34 -48.31 -22.59
C LYS A 43 0.12 -47.97 -22.30
N GLN A 44 1.07 -48.51 -23.08
CA GLN A 44 2.48 -48.14 -22.95
C GLN A 44 2.71 -46.64 -23.23
N GLY A 45 2.04 -46.08 -24.26
CA GLY A 45 2.12 -44.65 -24.57
C GLY A 45 1.64 -43.75 -23.42
N LYS A 46 0.54 -44.11 -22.75
CA LYS A 46 0.09 -43.40 -21.54
C LYS A 46 1.07 -43.54 -20.39
N GLU A 47 1.55 -44.75 -20.08
CA GLU A 47 2.48 -44.97 -18.97
C GLU A 47 3.79 -44.18 -19.14
N ILE A 48 4.30 -44.07 -20.37
CA ILE A 48 5.50 -43.26 -20.67
C ILE A 48 5.22 -41.76 -20.48
N MET A 49 4.04 -41.25 -20.90
CA MET A 49 3.68 -39.85 -20.67
C MET A 49 3.44 -39.54 -19.19
N ASP A 50 2.81 -40.42 -18.43
CA ASP A 50 2.58 -40.22 -16.99
C ASP A 50 3.93 -40.20 -16.23
N ARG A 51 4.84 -41.13 -16.54
CA ARG A 51 6.22 -41.11 -16.00
C ARG A 51 6.98 -39.83 -16.39
N MET A 52 6.78 -39.30 -17.60
CA MET A 52 7.40 -38.04 -18.03
C MET A 52 6.81 -36.83 -17.30
N MET A 53 5.48 -36.76 -17.11
CA MET A 53 4.83 -35.69 -16.36
C MET A 53 5.20 -35.71 -14.88
N VAL A 54 5.31 -36.88 -14.23
CA VAL A 54 5.78 -36.99 -12.84
C VAL A 54 7.22 -36.47 -12.70
N ASN A 55 8.11 -36.82 -13.63
CA ASN A 55 9.49 -36.31 -13.61
C ASN A 55 9.57 -34.79 -13.87
N MET A 56 8.76 -34.25 -14.78
CA MET A 56 8.69 -32.79 -15.02
C MET A 56 8.13 -32.03 -13.80
N ALA A 57 7.09 -32.56 -13.15
CA ALA A 57 6.54 -31.97 -11.93
C ALA A 57 7.57 -31.98 -10.79
N GLY A 58 8.28 -33.10 -10.59
CA GLY A 58 9.36 -33.20 -9.60
C GLY A 58 10.51 -32.21 -9.86
N ALA A 59 10.88 -32.01 -11.13
CA ALA A 59 11.88 -31.02 -11.52
C ALA A 59 11.41 -29.57 -11.25
N MET A 60 10.17 -29.23 -11.58
CA MET A 60 9.60 -27.90 -11.31
C MET A 60 9.49 -27.60 -9.81
N VAL A 61 9.09 -28.57 -8.98
CA VAL A 61 9.05 -28.37 -7.52
C VAL A 61 10.45 -28.11 -6.96
N LYS A 62 11.47 -28.84 -7.43
CA LYS A 62 12.87 -28.59 -7.03
C LYS A 62 13.43 -27.25 -7.53
N SER A 63 13.00 -26.75 -8.70
CA SER A 63 13.45 -25.43 -9.19
C SER A 63 12.75 -24.26 -8.50
N VAL A 64 11.51 -24.42 -8.05
CA VAL A 64 10.75 -23.35 -7.36
C VAL A 64 11.06 -23.31 -5.86
N PHE A 65 11.38 -24.44 -5.22
CA PHE A 65 11.66 -24.54 -3.78
C PHE A 65 13.05 -25.14 -3.47
N PRO A 66 14.16 -24.50 -3.90
CA PRO A 66 15.52 -25.00 -3.70
C PRO A 66 15.96 -25.09 -2.22
N GLU A 67 15.16 -24.56 -1.29
CA GLU A 67 15.44 -24.62 0.15
C GLU A 67 14.94 -25.91 0.82
N MET A 68 13.97 -26.65 0.24
CA MET A 68 13.48 -27.88 0.88
C MET A 68 14.52 -29.02 0.88
N ASP A 69 15.34 -29.13 -0.17
CA ASP A 69 16.43 -30.11 -0.25
C ASP A 69 17.53 -29.90 0.83
N LYS A 70 17.55 -28.77 1.54
CA LYS A 70 18.49 -28.51 2.64
C LYS A 70 18.19 -29.33 3.90
N PHE A 71 16.97 -29.83 4.08
CA PHE A 71 16.53 -30.44 5.34
C PHE A 71 16.78 -31.96 5.47
N GLU A 72 17.14 -32.68 4.39
CA GLU A 72 17.43 -34.12 4.44
C GLU A 72 18.93 -34.48 4.45
N ARG A 73 19.85 -33.50 4.39
CA ARG A 73 21.29 -33.76 4.60
C ARG A 73 21.60 -33.99 6.08
N LYS A 74 21.51 -35.26 6.48
CA LYS A 74 21.94 -35.78 7.77
C LYS A 74 23.46 -35.89 7.86
N GLU A 75 24.14 -34.75 8.00
CA GLU A 75 25.60 -34.68 8.21
C GLU A 75 25.97 -34.76 9.70
N GLU A 76 27.07 -35.45 10.02
CA GLU A 76 27.62 -35.54 11.38
C GLU A 76 28.41 -34.28 11.76
N PRO A 77 28.52 -33.92 13.06
CA PRO A 77 28.90 -32.57 13.47
C PRO A 77 30.42 -32.35 13.62
N PRO A 78 30.93 -31.21 13.11
CA PRO A 78 32.12 -30.56 13.64
C PRO A 78 31.75 -29.33 14.50
N SER A 79 32.25 -29.34 15.74
CA SER A 79 32.41 -28.24 16.73
C SER A 79 32.01 -26.78 16.38
N GLN A 80 31.21 -26.20 17.28
CA GLN A 80 31.14 -24.77 17.66
C GLN A 80 32.54 -24.15 17.95
N PRO A 81 32.73 -22.80 17.99
CA PRO A 81 31.81 -21.70 18.36
C PRO A 81 31.22 -20.93 17.17
N GLU A 82 29.97 -20.44 17.18
CA GLU A 82 29.27 -19.56 18.14
C GLU A 82 29.57 -18.06 17.94
N GLU A 83 28.82 -17.44 17.03
CA GLU A 83 28.55 -16.00 17.02
C GLU A 83 27.04 -15.80 16.84
N VAL A 84 26.35 -15.35 17.89
CA VAL A 84 24.88 -15.21 17.91
C VAL A 84 24.50 -13.84 17.38
N GLN A 85 23.79 -13.79 16.24
CA GLN A 85 23.16 -12.54 15.78
C GLN A 85 22.12 -12.07 16.79
N GLN A 86 22.43 -10.97 17.47
CA GLN A 86 21.57 -10.40 18.50
C GLN A 86 20.36 -9.70 17.87
N ILE A 87 19.17 -10.03 18.37
CA ILE A 87 17.96 -9.23 18.16
C ILE A 87 18.23 -7.82 18.73
N PRO A 88 17.88 -6.72 18.03
CA PRO A 88 18.15 -5.37 18.51
C PRO A 88 17.52 -5.09 19.88
N GLN A 89 18.35 -5.04 20.93
CA GLN A 89 17.90 -4.60 22.25
C GLN A 89 17.69 -3.08 22.22
N PHE A 90 16.44 -2.65 22.42
CA PHE A 90 16.15 -1.25 22.66
C PHE A 90 16.74 -0.81 24.01
N PRO A 91 17.32 0.40 24.11
CA PRO A 91 17.95 0.85 25.34
C PRO A 91 16.90 1.04 26.44
N GLN A 92 17.04 0.25 27.50
CA GLN A 92 16.41 0.53 28.80
C GLN A 92 16.83 1.94 29.24
N ARG A 93 15.92 2.92 29.10
CA ARG A 93 16.13 4.24 29.69
C ARG A 93 16.04 4.10 31.20
N GLU A 94 17.20 4.17 31.86
CA GLU A 94 17.27 4.32 33.31
C GLU A 94 16.35 5.46 33.75
N ILE A 95 15.35 5.16 34.58
CA ILE A 95 14.55 6.18 35.25
C ILE A 95 15.47 6.84 36.27
N ARG A 96 16.13 7.93 35.86
CA ARG A 96 16.93 8.79 36.75
C ARG A 96 16.04 9.35 37.84
N ARG A 97 16.01 8.66 38.98
CA ARG A 97 15.39 9.15 40.22
C ARG A 97 16.02 10.48 40.59
N SER A 98 15.19 11.48 40.87
CA SER A 98 15.66 12.79 41.33
C SER A 98 16.43 12.64 42.65
N PRO A 99 17.58 13.32 42.83
CA PRO A 99 18.34 13.23 44.07
C PRO A 99 17.64 14.01 45.21
N TYR A 100 16.89 13.29 46.05
CA TYR A 100 16.45 13.83 47.34
C TYR A 100 17.66 14.01 48.27
N PRO A 101 17.81 15.17 48.93
CA PRO A 101 18.88 15.40 49.89
C PRO A 101 18.63 14.58 51.17
N SER A 102 19.38 13.49 51.35
CA SER A 102 19.41 12.78 52.62
C SER A 102 20.30 13.52 53.61
N ASN A 103 19.70 14.19 54.61
CA ASN A 103 20.40 14.47 55.85
C ASN A 103 19.43 14.63 57.04
N TYR A 104 19.24 13.54 57.78
CA TYR A 104 19.08 13.45 59.24
C TYR A 104 18.82 11.98 59.55
N GLY A 105 19.70 11.34 60.33
CA GLY A 105 19.52 9.96 60.77
C GLY A 105 19.51 9.86 62.28
N LEU A 106 18.79 8.86 62.82
CA LEU A 106 19.16 8.14 64.04
C LEU A 106 18.24 6.92 64.27
N SER A 107 18.73 5.99 65.10
CA SER A 107 18.04 4.84 65.74
C SER A 107 17.31 3.82 64.84
N ASN A 108 17.90 2.61 64.80
CA ASN A 108 17.32 1.29 65.14
C ASN A 108 15.78 1.16 65.10
N GLN A 109 15.21 0.10 64.51
CA GLN A 109 15.18 -1.23 65.17
C GLN A 109 14.95 -2.40 64.17
N GLU A 110 14.90 -3.63 64.68
CA GLU A 110 14.65 -4.92 64.00
C GLU A 110 13.48 -4.89 62.98
N GLY A 111 13.43 -5.70 61.92
CA GLY A 111 14.32 -6.81 61.56
C GLY A 111 13.57 -8.14 61.35
N TYR A 112 12.93 -8.32 60.19
CA TYR A 112 12.45 -9.62 59.70
C TYR A 112 12.49 -9.66 58.16
N GLY A 113 12.88 -10.80 57.59
CA GLY A 113 12.83 -11.08 56.15
C GLY A 113 12.10 -12.40 55.87
N ILE A 114 11.32 -12.45 54.80
CA ILE A 114 10.59 -13.65 54.36
C ILE A 114 10.73 -13.79 52.85
N ASN A 115 11.02 -15.01 52.37
CA ASN A 115 11.13 -15.35 50.95
C ASN A 115 9.75 -15.43 50.27
N PRO A 116 9.62 -15.08 48.98
CA PRO A 116 8.42 -15.39 48.21
C PRO A 116 8.40 -16.87 47.81
N ALA A 117 7.45 -17.63 48.36
CA ALA A 117 7.23 -19.04 47.99
C ALA A 117 5.73 -19.36 47.82
N SER A 118 5.36 -19.65 46.57
CA SER A 118 4.26 -20.54 46.12
C SER A 118 2.98 -20.71 46.95
N GLY A 119 1.84 -20.36 46.33
CA GLY A 119 0.63 -21.20 46.37
C GLY A 119 -0.59 -20.64 47.12
N GLY A 120 -1.78 -20.92 46.59
CA GLY A 120 -3.07 -20.45 47.14
C GLY A 120 -3.39 -19.01 46.71
N GLY A 121 -4.50 -18.71 46.01
CA GLY A 121 -5.61 -19.56 45.60
C GLY A 121 -6.90 -19.28 46.38
N MET A 122 -7.38 -18.03 46.36
CA MET A 122 -8.74 -17.70 46.78
C MET A 122 -9.48 -16.95 45.67
N SER A 123 -10.55 -17.56 45.17
CA SER A 123 -11.56 -16.86 44.38
C SER A 123 -12.33 -15.93 45.31
N GLY A 124 -12.20 -14.61 45.10
CA GLY A 124 -12.59 -13.57 46.06
C GLY A 124 -13.59 -12.57 45.52
N ASN A 125 -14.71 -13.06 44.98
CA ASN A 125 -15.93 -12.34 44.59
C ASN A 125 -16.01 -10.83 44.92
N LEU A 126 -15.48 -9.97 44.04
CA LEU A 126 -15.60 -8.49 44.13
C LEU A 126 -16.53 -7.93 43.04
N GLY A 127 -17.68 -8.58 42.85
CA GLY A 127 -18.61 -8.32 41.75
C GLY A 127 -19.82 -7.43 42.06
N GLN A 128 -19.84 -6.67 43.17
CA GLN A 128 -21.03 -5.86 43.51
C GLN A 128 -20.79 -4.62 44.42
N LEU A 129 -19.99 -3.66 43.96
CA LEU A 129 -20.10 -2.25 44.40
C LEU A 129 -20.13 -1.32 43.18
N GLY A 130 -21.11 -0.42 43.15
CA GLY A 130 -21.38 0.47 42.02
C GLY A 130 -20.54 1.75 42.00
N PRO A 131 -20.52 2.49 40.88
CA PRO A 131 -19.66 3.65 40.67
C PRO A 131 -20.21 4.92 41.37
N ILE A 132 -19.92 5.08 42.67
CA ILE A 132 -20.41 6.22 43.47
C ILE A 132 -19.29 7.12 44.03
N VAL A 133 -18.01 6.71 43.92
CA VAL A 133 -16.86 7.46 44.50
C VAL A 133 -16.14 8.38 43.49
N GLY A 134 -16.41 8.25 42.18
CA GLY A 134 -15.69 9.00 41.13
C GLY A 134 -16.20 10.41 40.83
N ALA A 135 -17.39 10.79 41.31
CA ALA A 135 -18.17 11.91 40.75
C ALA A 135 -18.01 13.27 41.45
N LEU A 136 -17.12 13.42 42.43
CA LEU A 136 -16.92 14.68 43.19
C LEU A 136 -15.55 15.35 43.02
N ALA A 137 -14.63 14.75 42.26
CA ALA A 137 -13.26 15.27 42.11
C ALA A 137 -13.06 16.30 40.99
N SER A 138 -14.06 16.48 40.11
CA SER A 138 -13.95 17.23 38.85
C SER A 138 -14.62 18.62 38.88
N SER A 139 -14.76 19.25 40.04
CA SER A 139 -15.59 20.47 40.19
C SER A 139 -15.06 21.47 41.20
N GLY A 140 -14.02 22.23 40.83
CA GLY A 140 -13.76 23.63 41.23
C GLY A 140 -13.65 24.04 42.71
N ALA A 141 -13.83 23.14 43.67
CA ALA A 141 -14.09 23.49 45.07
C ALA A 141 -12.85 23.78 45.95
N LEU A 142 -11.64 23.65 45.40
CA LEU A 142 -10.40 23.86 46.18
C LEU A 142 -9.94 25.33 46.22
N ASP A 143 -10.32 26.13 45.23
CA ASP A 143 -9.82 27.51 45.06
C ASP A 143 -10.55 28.54 45.96
N THR A 144 -11.61 28.11 46.66
CA THR A 144 -12.42 28.97 47.56
C THR A 144 -11.86 29.03 48.99
N LEU A 145 -10.74 28.35 49.29
CA LEU A 145 -10.10 28.35 50.63
C LEU A 145 -8.79 29.18 50.68
N THR A 146 -8.27 29.63 49.54
CA THR A 146 -7.05 30.45 49.41
C THR A 146 -7.33 31.95 49.35
N GLY A 147 -8.58 32.36 49.05
CA GLY A 147 -8.98 33.74 48.77
C GLY A 147 -9.55 34.53 49.96
N GLY A 148 -8.95 34.44 51.16
CA GLY A 148 -9.47 35.12 52.36
C GLY A 148 -8.38 35.66 53.30
N GLY A 149 -8.10 36.96 53.24
CA GLY A 149 -7.10 37.61 54.10
C GLY A 149 -7.55 37.70 55.57
N GLY A 150 -7.00 36.86 56.44
CA GLY A 150 -7.29 36.84 57.88
C GLY A 150 -6.11 36.32 58.71
N GLN A 151 -5.90 36.92 59.89
CA GLN A 151 -4.70 36.68 60.71
C GLN A 151 -4.58 35.25 61.26
N GLY A 152 -3.48 34.58 60.94
CA GLY A 152 -2.64 33.88 61.93
C GLY A 152 -3.20 32.66 62.66
N GLN A 153 -4.39 32.14 62.35
CA GLN A 153 -4.85 30.85 62.88
C GLN A 153 -4.22 29.70 62.09
N GLY A 154 -3.29 28.98 62.73
CA GLY A 154 -2.71 27.77 62.14
C GLY A 154 -3.76 26.68 61.98
N MET A 155 -3.93 26.15 60.77
CA MET A 155 -4.77 24.97 60.52
C MET A 155 -4.34 23.80 61.41
N ASP A 156 -5.31 23.06 61.94
CA ASP A 156 -5.06 21.86 62.74
C ASP A 156 -4.15 20.89 61.95
N PRO A 157 -2.98 20.49 62.49
CA PRO A 157 -2.09 19.51 61.86
C PRO A 157 -2.79 18.21 61.44
N ARG A 158 -3.90 17.83 62.11
CA ARG A 158 -4.74 16.68 61.73
C ARG A 158 -5.37 16.86 60.35
N LEU A 159 -5.97 18.02 60.08
CA LEU A 159 -6.60 18.31 58.79
C LEU A 159 -5.59 18.33 57.65
N ILE A 160 -4.39 18.89 57.89
CA ILE A 160 -3.28 18.88 56.93
C ILE A 160 -2.82 17.44 56.64
N ASN A 161 -2.74 16.59 57.65
CA ASN A 161 -2.36 15.18 57.48
C ASN A 161 -3.45 14.36 56.76
N GLU A 162 -4.72 14.64 57.03
CA GLU A 162 -5.85 14.01 56.34
C GLU A 162 -5.89 14.37 54.86
N MET A 163 -5.76 15.66 54.50
CA MET A 163 -5.70 16.08 53.09
C MET A 163 -4.50 15.46 52.35
N ARG A 164 -3.33 15.33 53.00
CA ARG A 164 -2.17 14.63 52.43
C ARG A 164 -2.44 13.14 52.18
N ASN A 165 -3.14 12.47 53.10
CA ASN A 165 -3.51 11.07 52.93
C ASN A 165 -4.53 10.89 51.80
N GLN A 166 -5.53 11.77 51.70
CA GLN A 166 -6.51 11.77 50.59
C GLN A 166 -5.82 12.02 49.22
N ALA A 167 -4.86 12.94 49.15
CA ALA A 167 -4.06 13.19 47.95
C ALA A 167 -3.19 11.98 47.56
N TYR A 168 -2.54 11.34 48.53
CA TYR A 168 -1.74 10.13 48.29
C TYR A 168 -2.59 8.96 47.79
N LEU A 169 -3.80 8.77 48.34
CA LEU A 169 -4.73 7.72 47.91
C LEU A 169 -5.28 7.96 46.50
N SER A 170 -5.53 9.20 46.10
CA SER A 170 -5.98 9.51 44.73
C SER A 170 -4.85 9.41 43.70
N GLU A 171 -3.62 9.79 44.07
CA GLU A 171 -2.42 9.57 43.25
C GLU A 171 -2.12 8.07 43.06
N LEU A 172 -2.24 7.27 44.13
CA LEU A 172 -2.10 5.81 44.06
C LEU A 172 -3.17 5.17 43.16
N ALA A 173 -4.43 5.62 43.24
CA ALA A 173 -5.50 5.15 42.37
C ALA A 173 -5.25 5.53 40.89
N LYS A 174 -4.74 6.74 40.63
CA LYS A 174 -4.34 7.18 39.29
C LYS A 174 -3.22 6.30 38.72
N HIS A 175 -2.19 6.01 39.49
CA HIS A 175 -1.10 5.11 39.06
C HIS A 175 -1.58 3.67 38.82
N GLN A 176 -2.51 3.15 39.62
CA GLN A 176 -3.12 1.84 39.33
C GLN A 176 -3.89 1.86 38.00
N HIS A 177 -4.62 2.95 37.71
CA HIS A 177 -5.30 3.10 36.43
C HIS A 177 -4.32 3.20 35.25
N GLU A 178 -3.26 4.00 35.37
CA GLU A 178 -2.20 4.11 34.36
C GLU A 178 -1.53 2.76 34.07
N LEU A 179 -1.18 1.98 35.10
CA LEU A 179 -0.63 0.63 34.93
C LEU A 179 -1.60 -0.30 34.17
N THR A 180 -2.91 -0.24 34.47
CA THR A 180 -3.89 -1.03 33.70
C THR A 180 -4.00 -0.56 32.24
N GLN A 181 -3.97 0.76 31.96
CA GLN A 181 -3.93 1.29 30.60
C GLN A 181 -2.67 0.84 29.83
N TYR A 182 -1.49 0.89 30.45
CA TYR A 182 -0.26 0.41 29.82
C TYR A 182 -0.33 -1.09 29.48
N SER A 183 -0.89 -1.91 30.38
CA SER A 183 -1.07 -3.35 30.10
C SER A 183 -2.06 -3.61 28.96
N ALA A 184 -3.14 -2.82 28.85
CA ALA A 184 -4.09 -2.90 27.75
C ALA A 184 -3.43 -2.52 26.40
N LYS A 185 -2.68 -1.42 26.35
CA LYS A 185 -1.94 -0.99 25.15
C LYS A 185 -0.89 -2.01 24.69
N GLN A 186 -0.24 -2.71 25.62
CA GLN A 186 0.68 -3.80 25.28
C GLN A 186 -0.04 -5.00 24.64
N MET A 187 -1.22 -5.38 25.14
CA MET A 187 -2.03 -6.44 24.51
C MET A 187 -2.56 -6.01 23.13
N GLU A 188 -3.00 -4.75 22.98
CA GLU A 188 -3.46 -4.20 21.70
C GLU A 188 -2.35 -4.23 20.64
N TYR A 189 -1.14 -3.79 20.98
CA TYR A 189 0.01 -3.82 20.09
C TYR A 189 0.33 -5.24 19.58
N LEU A 190 0.25 -6.25 20.45
CA LEU A 190 0.48 -7.65 20.08
C LEU A 190 -0.65 -8.21 19.18
N ASP A 191 -1.89 -7.75 19.35
CA ASP A 191 -2.99 -8.12 18.45
C ASP A 191 -2.87 -7.41 17.08
N GLN A 192 -2.49 -6.12 17.05
CA GLN A 192 -2.17 -5.41 15.81
C GLN A 192 -1.03 -6.10 15.04
N GLN A 193 0.03 -6.52 15.74
CA GLN A 193 1.14 -7.29 15.14
C GLN A 193 0.67 -8.65 14.58
N ARG A 194 -0.21 -9.36 15.29
CA ARG A 194 -0.82 -10.62 14.82
C ARG A 194 -1.67 -10.41 13.56
N ARG A 195 -2.53 -9.39 13.54
CA ARG A 195 -3.36 -9.05 12.38
C ARG A 195 -2.51 -8.70 11.16
N TYR A 196 -1.41 -7.96 11.36
CA TYR A 196 -0.46 -7.64 10.30
C TYR A 196 0.23 -8.89 9.72
N GLN A 197 0.64 -9.83 10.58
CA GLN A 197 1.19 -11.12 10.14
C GLN A 197 0.16 -11.95 9.37
N GLN A 198 -1.10 -12.01 9.82
CA GLN A 198 -2.17 -12.70 9.10
C GLN A 198 -2.42 -12.08 7.72
N ALA A 199 -2.51 -10.75 7.62
CA ALA A 199 -2.72 -10.06 6.34
C ALA A 199 -1.59 -10.30 5.33
N ILE A 200 -0.34 -10.50 5.78
CA ILE A 200 0.77 -10.93 4.91
C ILE A 200 0.55 -12.36 4.40
N ILE A 201 0.15 -13.29 5.27
CA ILE A 201 -0.12 -14.69 4.90
C ILE A 201 -1.27 -14.74 3.88
N ASP A 202 -2.35 -13.99 4.11
CA ASP A 202 -3.51 -13.94 3.22
C ASP A 202 -3.14 -13.38 1.83
N HIS A 203 -2.36 -12.28 1.78
CA HIS A 203 -1.86 -11.71 0.52
C HIS A 203 -0.86 -12.63 -0.20
N GLN A 204 -0.05 -13.40 0.53
CA GLN A 204 0.84 -14.42 -0.07
C GLN A 204 0.02 -15.58 -0.65
N ALA A 205 -1.03 -16.03 0.03
CA ALA A 205 -1.94 -17.06 -0.45
C ALA A 205 -2.73 -16.62 -1.69
N GLU A 206 -3.21 -15.37 -1.72
CA GLU A 206 -3.88 -14.79 -2.89
C GLU A 206 -2.94 -14.71 -4.10
N ALA A 207 -1.70 -14.21 -3.91
CA ALA A 207 -0.69 -14.15 -4.97
C ALA A 207 -0.32 -15.55 -5.51
N ALA A 208 -0.17 -16.54 -4.62
CA ALA A 208 0.11 -17.93 -5.02
C ALA A 208 -1.06 -18.55 -5.81
N LEU A 209 -2.31 -18.31 -5.40
CA LEU A 209 -3.51 -18.76 -6.12
C LEU A 209 -3.62 -18.11 -7.50
N LEU A 210 -3.31 -16.81 -7.61
CA LEU A 210 -3.28 -16.10 -8.88
C LEU A 210 -2.22 -16.68 -9.82
N MET A 211 -1.00 -16.93 -9.33
CA MET A 211 0.08 -17.58 -10.09
C MET A 211 -0.30 -18.99 -10.54
N GLN A 212 -0.91 -19.80 -9.66
CA GLN A 212 -1.41 -21.14 -10.00
C GLN A 212 -2.49 -21.09 -11.10
N LYS A 213 -3.39 -20.11 -11.03
CA LYS A 213 -4.45 -19.88 -12.02
C LYS A 213 -3.88 -19.47 -13.39
N GLU A 214 -2.81 -18.67 -13.41
CA GLU A 214 -2.10 -18.32 -14.64
C GLU A 214 -1.36 -19.51 -15.24
N GLN A 215 -0.65 -20.31 -14.42
CA GLN A 215 -0.02 -21.55 -14.87
C GLN A 215 -1.05 -22.53 -15.46
N GLN A 216 -2.19 -22.74 -14.80
CA GLN A 216 -3.25 -23.60 -15.31
C GLN A 216 -3.84 -23.08 -16.64
N LYS A 217 -3.96 -21.76 -16.79
CA LYS A 217 -4.37 -21.13 -18.06
C LYS A 217 -3.35 -21.41 -19.17
N ALA A 218 -2.06 -21.22 -18.91
CA ALA A 218 -0.98 -21.50 -19.87
C ALA A 218 -0.94 -22.98 -20.28
N ILE A 219 -1.12 -23.91 -19.33
CA ILE A 219 -1.23 -25.35 -19.61
C ILE A 219 -2.45 -25.66 -20.49
N ASN A 220 -3.60 -25.04 -20.22
CA ASN A 220 -4.81 -25.23 -21.01
C ASN A 220 -4.65 -24.69 -22.45
N GLU A 221 -4.01 -23.52 -22.62
CA GLU A 221 -3.70 -22.93 -23.92
C GLU A 221 -2.71 -23.80 -24.71
N ALA A 222 -1.63 -24.26 -24.08
CA ALA A 222 -0.66 -25.18 -24.69
C ALA A 222 -1.30 -26.51 -25.12
N MET A 223 -2.18 -27.10 -24.27
CA MET A 223 -2.93 -28.30 -24.62
C MET A 223 -3.92 -28.04 -25.78
N GLY A 224 -4.54 -26.87 -25.84
CA GLY A 224 -5.39 -26.44 -26.96
C GLY A 224 -4.60 -26.36 -28.28
N GLN A 225 -3.43 -25.72 -28.26
CA GLN A 225 -2.53 -25.64 -29.42
C GLN A 225 -2.04 -27.03 -29.87
N ALA A 226 -1.66 -27.89 -28.92
CA ALA A 226 -1.26 -29.27 -29.21
C ALA A 226 -2.39 -30.06 -29.89
N LYS A 227 -3.62 -30.00 -29.36
CA LYS A 227 -4.81 -30.64 -29.97
C LYS A 227 -5.08 -30.12 -31.39
N ALA A 228 -4.95 -28.82 -31.62
CA ALA A 228 -5.09 -28.22 -32.95
C ALA A 228 -3.99 -28.70 -33.93
N MET A 229 -2.74 -28.82 -33.48
CA MET A 229 -1.63 -29.35 -34.29
C MET A 229 -1.84 -30.83 -34.64
N TYR A 230 -2.25 -31.68 -33.68
CA TYR A 230 -2.58 -33.09 -33.95
C TYR A 230 -3.75 -33.24 -34.94
N ALA A 231 -4.80 -32.43 -34.81
CA ALA A 231 -5.91 -32.42 -35.77
C ALA A 231 -5.45 -32.03 -37.19
N LYS A 232 -4.62 -30.99 -37.31
CA LYS A 232 -4.03 -30.55 -38.58
C LYS A 232 -3.14 -31.62 -39.20
N GLN A 233 -2.30 -32.31 -38.41
CA GLN A 233 -1.43 -33.39 -38.86
C GLN A 233 -2.23 -34.60 -39.35
N ARG A 234 -3.28 -35.00 -38.62
CA ARG A 234 -4.22 -36.07 -39.03
C ARG A 234 -4.93 -35.73 -40.34
N LEU A 235 -5.32 -34.46 -40.55
CA LEU A 235 -5.95 -34.00 -41.79
C LEU A 235 -4.96 -33.99 -42.98
N MET A 236 -3.69 -33.62 -42.77
CA MET A 236 -2.65 -33.77 -43.80
C MET A 236 -2.41 -35.24 -44.16
N ALA A 237 -2.31 -36.13 -43.17
CA ALA A 237 -2.11 -37.56 -43.39
C ALA A 237 -3.28 -38.21 -44.16
N ALA A 238 -4.52 -37.78 -43.90
CA ALA A 238 -5.68 -38.20 -44.68
C ALA A 238 -5.61 -37.70 -46.13
N LYS A 239 -5.24 -36.43 -46.35
CA LYS A 239 -5.12 -35.84 -47.70
C LYS A 239 -4.00 -36.49 -48.52
N ALA A 240 -2.87 -36.81 -47.88
CA ALA A 240 -1.76 -37.54 -48.51
C ALA A 240 -2.15 -38.96 -48.96
N LYS A 241 -3.08 -39.63 -48.27
CA LYS A 241 -3.59 -40.96 -48.66
C LYS A 241 -4.60 -40.94 -49.81
N MET A 242 -5.17 -39.79 -50.17
CA MET A 242 -6.12 -39.68 -51.30
C MET A 242 -5.47 -39.24 -52.62
N HIS A 243 -4.27 -38.65 -52.61
CA HIS A 243 -3.51 -38.33 -53.82
C HIS A 243 -2.37 -39.32 -54.05
N GLY A 244 -2.70 -40.48 -54.60
CA GLY A 244 -1.72 -41.39 -55.17
C GLY A 244 -1.03 -40.78 -56.40
N SER A 245 0.30 -40.69 -56.34
CA SER A 245 1.24 -40.65 -57.46
C SER A 245 0.94 -39.70 -58.63
N LYS A 246 1.46 -38.46 -58.53
CA LYS A 246 2.21 -37.85 -59.64
C LYS A 246 3.17 -36.76 -59.15
N THR A 247 4.45 -36.93 -59.44
CA THR A 247 5.50 -35.95 -59.21
C THR A 247 5.38 -34.81 -60.21
N HIS A 248 5.17 -33.58 -59.73
CA HIS A 248 5.44 -32.35 -60.47
C HIS A 248 6.13 -31.35 -59.55
N ALA A 249 6.99 -30.51 -60.11
CA ALA A 249 7.85 -29.59 -59.37
C ALA A 249 7.04 -28.52 -58.61
N GLU A 250 7.55 -28.10 -57.46
CA GLU A 250 7.00 -26.95 -56.73
C GLU A 250 7.27 -25.65 -57.51
N PRO A 251 6.29 -24.74 -57.63
CA PRO A 251 6.55 -23.39 -58.10
C PRO A 251 7.22 -22.58 -56.98
N GLU A 252 8.43 -22.11 -57.24
CA GLU A 252 9.19 -21.22 -56.36
C GLU A 252 8.38 -19.96 -56.07
N LYS A 253 7.97 -19.77 -54.79
CA LYS A 253 7.24 -18.56 -54.38
C LYS A 253 8.22 -17.42 -54.13
N THR A 254 8.25 -16.48 -55.05
CA THR A 254 8.90 -15.17 -54.86
C THR A 254 8.35 -14.49 -53.61
N ILE A 255 9.17 -14.37 -52.57
CA ILE A 255 8.90 -13.55 -51.39
C ILE A 255 9.36 -12.14 -51.72
N GLU A 256 8.50 -11.13 -51.52
CA GLU A 256 8.85 -9.74 -51.85
C GLU A 256 9.99 -9.20 -50.96
N PRO A 257 10.89 -8.37 -51.50
CA PRO A 257 12.13 -7.98 -50.83
C PRO A 257 11.97 -6.88 -49.74
N GLY A 258 10.86 -6.89 -49.00
CA GLY A 258 10.60 -5.97 -47.88
C GLY A 258 10.84 -6.55 -46.48
N ASP A 259 10.51 -7.83 -46.26
CA ASP A 259 10.34 -8.39 -44.90
C ASP A 259 11.63 -8.89 -44.20
N ARG A 260 12.83 -8.67 -44.76
CA ARG A 260 14.09 -9.29 -44.24
C ARG A 260 14.82 -8.53 -43.11
N ALA A 261 14.40 -7.31 -42.79
CA ALA A 261 15.22 -6.28 -42.10
C ALA A 261 15.53 -6.46 -40.59
N LEU A 262 15.28 -7.62 -39.98
CA LEU A 262 15.65 -7.94 -38.58
C LEU A 262 16.18 -9.36 -38.40
N THR A 263 16.64 -10.01 -39.48
CA THR A 263 17.14 -11.39 -39.42
C THR A 263 18.65 -11.46 -39.10
N SER A 264 19.42 -10.45 -39.48
CA SER A 264 20.85 -10.36 -39.15
C SER A 264 21.05 -9.88 -37.71
N ASP A 265 22.03 -10.45 -37.01
CA ASP A 265 22.43 -9.93 -35.69
C ASP A 265 23.03 -8.52 -35.78
N GLN A 266 23.46 -8.09 -36.97
CA GLN A 266 23.86 -6.70 -37.24
C GLN A 266 22.67 -5.72 -37.12
N ASP A 267 21.46 -6.15 -37.49
CA ASP A 267 20.25 -5.32 -37.41
C ASP A 267 19.79 -5.18 -35.94
N LEU A 268 19.90 -6.26 -35.16
CA LEU A 268 19.68 -6.22 -33.71
C LEU A 268 20.71 -5.32 -33.00
N ARG A 269 22.00 -5.41 -33.37
CA ARG A 269 23.05 -4.51 -32.84
C ARG A 269 22.74 -3.05 -33.12
N SER A 270 22.32 -2.70 -34.34
CA SER A 270 21.95 -1.31 -34.66
C SER A 270 20.68 -0.87 -33.93
N TYR A 271 19.69 -1.76 -33.74
CA TYR A 271 18.50 -1.50 -32.94
C TYR A 271 18.81 -1.21 -31.47
N PHE A 272 19.59 -2.08 -30.79
CA PHE A 272 19.95 -1.88 -29.38
C PHE A 272 20.83 -0.63 -29.18
N LYS A 273 21.75 -0.35 -30.11
CA LYS A 273 22.54 0.88 -30.10
C LYS A 273 21.68 2.14 -30.30
N LYS A 274 20.75 2.14 -31.27
CA LYS A 274 19.84 3.28 -31.54
C LYS A 274 18.86 3.54 -30.39
N LYS A 275 18.25 2.49 -29.84
CA LYS A 275 17.11 2.61 -28.91
C LYS A 275 17.50 2.65 -27.42
N TYR A 276 18.61 2.01 -27.05
CA TYR A 276 19.03 1.87 -25.64
C TYR A 276 20.47 2.35 -25.39
N GLY A 277 21.21 2.77 -26.41
CA GLY A 277 22.62 3.18 -26.29
C GLY A 277 23.60 2.04 -26.02
N ILE A 278 23.15 0.79 -26.07
CA ILE A 278 23.96 -0.39 -25.71
C ILE A 278 24.79 -0.84 -26.91
N GLU A 279 26.11 -0.76 -26.79
CA GLU A 279 27.05 -1.28 -27.79
C GLU A 279 27.36 -2.76 -27.53
N ILE A 280 26.62 -3.65 -28.19
CA ILE A 280 26.86 -5.10 -28.14
C ILE A 280 28.16 -5.43 -28.90
N PRO A 281 29.16 -6.11 -28.29
CA PRO A 281 30.44 -6.42 -28.93
C PRO A 281 30.33 -7.19 -30.25
N ASN A 282 31.30 -6.97 -31.15
CA ASN A 282 31.26 -7.56 -32.49
C ASN A 282 31.53 -9.08 -32.51
N ASN A 283 32.38 -9.58 -31.60
CA ASN A 283 32.54 -11.02 -31.39
C ASN A 283 31.46 -11.55 -30.45
N GLY A 284 30.68 -12.54 -30.90
CA GLY A 284 29.74 -13.26 -30.04
C GLY A 284 30.40 -14.03 -28.89
N ALA A 285 31.73 -14.20 -28.92
CA ALA A 285 32.54 -14.85 -27.88
C ALA A 285 32.81 -13.97 -26.65
N GLU A 286 32.74 -12.64 -26.78
CA GLU A 286 33.00 -11.69 -25.69
C GLU A 286 31.79 -11.50 -24.76
N LEU A 287 30.60 -11.92 -25.19
CA LEU A 287 29.39 -11.98 -24.37
C LEU A 287 29.46 -13.17 -23.39
N THR A 288 28.92 -12.98 -22.20
CA THR A 288 28.61 -14.08 -21.26
C THR A 288 27.44 -14.94 -21.78
N ASP A 289 27.28 -16.16 -21.26
CA ASP A 289 26.17 -17.02 -21.68
C ASP A 289 24.80 -16.47 -21.26
N ASP A 290 24.72 -15.75 -20.13
CA ASP A 290 23.49 -15.08 -19.68
C ASP A 290 23.10 -13.93 -20.63
N GLU A 291 24.06 -13.15 -21.13
CA GLU A 291 23.82 -12.13 -22.15
C GLU A 291 23.42 -12.76 -23.50
N ARG A 292 24.08 -13.86 -23.90
CA ARG A 292 23.72 -14.61 -25.12
C ARG A 292 22.30 -15.15 -25.05
N GLU A 293 21.85 -15.68 -23.92
CA GLU A 293 20.48 -16.17 -23.74
C GLU A 293 19.46 -15.03 -23.63
N THR A 294 19.79 -13.94 -22.94
CA THR A 294 18.96 -12.72 -22.88
C THR A 294 18.70 -12.16 -24.28
N LEU A 295 19.73 -12.13 -25.14
CA LEU A 295 19.59 -11.73 -26.55
C LEU A 295 18.75 -12.71 -27.39
N ARG A 296 18.77 -14.01 -27.10
CA ARG A 296 17.86 -14.99 -27.74
C ARG A 296 16.41 -14.73 -27.33
N ILE A 297 16.14 -14.55 -26.04
CA ILE A 297 14.78 -14.26 -25.52
C ILE A 297 14.23 -12.97 -26.15
N LEU A 298 15.01 -11.90 -26.18
CA LEU A 298 14.64 -10.64 -26.83
C LEU A 298 14.40 -10.80 -28.34
N LYS A 299 15.22 -11.61 -29.04
CA LYS A 299 15.01 -11.91 -30.47
C LYS A 299 13.71 -12.69 -30.71
N ILE A 300 13.35 -13.61 -29.80
CA ILE A 300 12.09 -14.36 -29.86
C ILE A 300 10.88 -13.43 -29.63
N ASP A 301 10.89 -12.59 -28.59
CA ASP A 301 9.75 -11.72 -28.29
C ASP A 301 9.56 -10.61 -29.35
N LEU A 302 10.63 -10.04 -29.93
CA LEU A 302 10.53 -9.09 -31.05
C LEU A 302 9.88 -9.73 -32.30
N VAL A 303 10.22 -10.98 -32.63
CA VAL A 303 9.59 -11.73 -33.73
C VAL A 303 8.12 -12.06 -33.40
N LYS A 304 7.83 -12.43 -32.15
CA LYS A 304 6.50 -12.77 -31.65
C LYS A 304 5.55 -11.57 -31.61
N ASP A 305 6.04 -10.36 -31.36
CA ASP A 305 5.23 -9.14 -31.41
C ASP A 305 4.96 -8.68 -32.85
N ARG A 306 5.95 -8.77 -33.76
CA ARG A 306 5.71 -8.59 -35.21
C ARG A 306 4.68 -9.60 -35.73
N ALA A 307 4.74 -10.85 -35.26
CA ALA A 307 3.79 -11.91 -35.62
C ALA A 307 2.35 -11.68 -35.10
N LYS A 308 2.12 -10.78 -34.12
CA LYS A 308 0.78 -10.33 -33.68
C LYS A 308 0.17 -9.27 -34.61
N GLY A 309 0.85 -8.85 -35.67
CA GLY A 309 0.40 -7.80 -36.56
C GLY A 309 0.64 -6.37 -36.04
N LEU A 310 1.45 -6.21 -34.98
CA LEU A 310 1.95 -4.91 -34.56
C LEU A 310 3.07 -4.46 -35.53
N SER A 311 2.66 -3.91 -36.67
CA SER A 311 3.57 -3.32 -37.66
C SER A 311 4.26 -2.11 -37.03
N MET A 312 5.59 -2.20 -36.82
CA MET A 312 6.39 -1.09 -36.29
C MET A 312 6.27 0.17 -37.15
N ASP A 313 6.12 0.00 -38.47
CA ASP A 313 6.05 1.05 -39.47
C ASP A 313 4.69 1.79 -39.51
N LYS A 314 3.86 1.62 -38.47
CA LYS A 314 2.68 2.45 -38.16
C LYS A 314 2.66 3.00 -36.73
N ALA A 315 3.77 2.93 -36.02
CA ALA A 315 3.99 3.70 -34.80
C ALA A 315 4.51 5.12 -35.08
N GLU A 316 5.14 5.35 -36.25
CA GLU A 316 5.72 6.64 -36.65
C GLU A 316 4.80 7.50 -37.55
N GLU A 317 3.50 7.62 -37.25
CA GLU A 317 2.66 8.71 -37.84
C GLU A 317 1.40 9.12 -37.03
N ILE A 318 1.36 8.86 -35.71
CA ILE A 318 0.34 9.48 -34.81
C ILE A 318 1.05 10.45 -33.87
N GLU A 319 1.25 11.67 -34.36
CA GLU A 319 1.53 12.91 -33.63
C GLU A 319 2.18 12.79 -32.23
N GLU A 320 3.31 12.08 -32.13
CA GLU A 320 4.38 12.51 -31.22
C GLU A 320 5.00 13.80 -31.77
N THR A 321 4.18 14.85 -31.75
CA THR A 321 4.67 16.22 -31.59
C THR A 321 5.19 16.33 -30.16
N GLU A 322 6.26 15.58 -29.86
CA GLU A 322 7.10 15.82 -28.69
C GLU A 322 7.65 17.23 -28.87
N GLY A 323 6.96 18.17 -28.23
CA GLY A 323 7.36 19.56 -28.19
C GLY A 323 8.69 19.68 -27.44
N SER A 324 9.80 19.49 -28.15
CA SER A 324 11.16 19.88 -27.77
C SER A 324 11.31 21.42 -27.77
N SER A 325 10.28 22.09 -27.26
CA SER A 325 10.32 23.41 -26.67
C SER A 325 10.23 23.17 -25.15
N ASN A 326 11.15 23.62 -24.28
CA ASN A 326 11.72 24.97 -24.17
C ASN A 326 10.68 26.11 -24.20
N ALA A 327 9.40 25.82 -24.43
CA ALA A 327 8.30 26.64 -23.94
C ALA A 327 8.14 26.33 -22.44
N ARG A 328 7.96 27.38 -21.63
CA ARG A 328 7.57 27.23 -20.22
C ARG A 328 6.06 26.94 -20.16
N GLY A 329 5.69 25.77 -20.69
CA GLY A 329 4.31 25.41 -20.98
C GLY A 329 3.46 25.33 -19.71
N ILE A 330 2.45 26.20 -19.62
CA ILE A 330 1.39 26.13 -18.61
C ILE A 330 0.75 24.74 -18.67
N CYS A 331 0.44 24.16 -17.51
CA CYS A 331 -0.08 22.80 -17.48
C CYS A 331 -1.38 22.69 -18.28
N GLY A 332 -1.46 21.73 -19.22
CA GLY A 332 -2.67 21.47 -20.01
C GLY A 332 -3.88 20.97 -19.21
N MET A 333 -3.75 20.84 -17.89
CA MET A 333 -4.83 20.56 -16.94
C MET A 333 -5.24 21.79 -16.10
N CYS A 334 -4.47 22.88 -16.11
CA CYS A 334 -4.81 24.08 -15.35
C CYS A 334 -6.09 24.72 -15.90
N LYS A 335 -6.98 25.12 -15.01
CA LYS A 335 -8.14 25.97 -15.29
C LYS A 335 -7.85 27.38 -14.77
N THR A 336 -8.29 28.39 -15.50
CA THR A 336 -8.28 29.77 -14.98
C THR A 336 -9.28 29.88 -13.83
N MET A 337 -8.86 30.43 -12.70
CA MET A 337 -9.73 30.63 -11.53
C MET A 337 -9.44 31.97 -10.87
N ASN A 338 -10.50 32.63 -10.41
CA ASN A 338 -10.36 33.87 -9.64
C ASN A 338 -9.92 33.53 -8.21
N ILE A 339 -8.70 33.93 -7.82
CA ILE A 339 -8.12 33.67 -6.49
C ILE A 339 -9.03 34.20 -5.36
N ARG A 340 -9.89 35.20 -5.61
CA ARG A 340 -10.89 35.66 -4.63
C ARG A 340 -11.87 34.55 -4.20
N LYS A 341 -12.11 33.53 -5.04
CA LYS A 341 -12.89 32.33 -4.68
C LYS A 341 -12.14 31.36 -3.76
N LEU A 342 -10.82 31.49 -3.62
CA LEU A 342 -10.01 30.69 -2.69
C LEU A 342 -10.02 31.21 -1.24
N LYS A 343 -10.70 32.33 -0.94
CA LYS A 343 -10.77 32.85 0.44
C LYS A 343 -11.38 31.82 1.40
N GLY A 344 -10.75 31.62 2.55
CA GLY A 344 -11.23 30.78 3.65
C GLY A 344 -10.22 29.72 4.08
N SER A 345 -10.64 28.88 5.03
CA SER A 345 -9.89 27.72 5.52
C SER A 345 -10.06 26.51 4.60
N TRP A 346 -8.97 25.77 4.38
CA TRP A 346 -8.91 24.60 3.52
C TRP A 346 -8.12 23.48 4.19
N THR A 347 -8.74 22.32 4.36
CA THR A 347 -8.12 21.11 4.92
C THR A 347 -7.64 20.21 3.79
N GLN A 348 -6.38 19.79 3.79
CA GLN A 348 -5.90 18.82 2.80
C GLN A 348 -6.36 17.41 3.17
N LEU A 349 -7.16 16.79 2.29
CA LEU A 349 -7.69 15.44 2.49
C LEU A 349 -6.83 14.37 1.81
N TYR A 350 -6.29 14.68 0.62
CA TYR A 350 -5.47 13.76 -0.18
C TYR A 350 -4.25 14.46 -0.77
N GLY A 351 -3.15 13.74 -0.98
CA GLY A 351 -1.95 14.24 -1.66
C GLY A 351 -1.00 13.13 -2.08
N ASN A 352 -0.03 13.44 -2.96
CA ASN A 352 1.00 12.45 -3.32
C ASN A 352 1.94 12.17 -2.12
N PRO A 353 2.04 10.92 -1.62
CA PRO A 353 2.74 10.65 -0.36
C PRO A 353 4.25 10.97 -0.40
N ASP A 354 4.88 10.95 -1.58
CA ASP A 354 6.30 11.24 -1.74
C ASP A 354 6.59 12.75 -1.67
N SER A 355 5.82 13.59 -2.39
CA SER A 355 5.93 15.06 -2.25
C SER A 355 5.63 15.49 -0.81
N MET A 356 4.57 14.95 -0.18
CA MET A 356 4.25 15.25 1.22
C MET A 356 5.40 14.87 2.15
N LYS A 357 5.99 13.69 2.01
CA LYS A 357 7.16 13.26 2.81
C LYS A 357 8.39 14.13 2.56
N GLN A 358 8.64 14.55 1.32
CA GLN A 358 9.76 15.41 0.95
C GLN A 358 9.60 16.83 1.52
N THR A 359 8.45 17.46 1.27
CA THR A 359 8.13 18.84 1.68
C THR A 359 8.13 18.97 3.19
N PHE A 360 7.28 18.23 3.90
CA PHE A 360 7.15 18.36 5.36
C PHE A 360 8.37 17.83 6.13
N GLY A 361 9.03 16.79 5.59
CA GLY A 361 10.31 16.32 6.12
C GLY A 361 11.45 17.35 5.98
N THR A 362 11.42 18.18 4.94
CA THR A 362 12.37 19.28 4.73
C THR A 362 12.05 20.45 5.65
N ILE A 363 10.80 20.92 5.69
CA ILE A 363 10.36 22.02 6.56
C ILE A 363 10.73 21.74 8.02
N ARG A 364 10.38 20.55 8.54
CA ARG A 364 10.72 20.16 9.93
C ARG A 364 12.23 20.05 10.19
N SER A 365 13.04 19.81 9.14
CA SER A 365 14.49 19.85 9.24
C SER A 365 15.02 21.30 9.27
N LEU A 366 14.40 22.24 8.55
CA LEU A 366 14.72 23.67 8.59
C LEU A 366 14.40 24.29 9.95
N GLU A 367 13.21 24.03 10.52
CA GLU A 367 12.82 24.51 11.85
C GLU A 367 13.81 24.11 12.94
N ARG A 368 14.26 22.85 12.92
CA ARG A 368 15.23 22.32 13.88
C ARG A 368 16.58 23.04 13.79
N MET A 369 16.99 23.48 12.60
CA MET A 369 18.19 24.31 12.41
C MET A 369 17.97 25.78 12.82
N LYS A 370 16.76 26.32 12.62
CA LYS A 370 16.34 27.66 13.08
C LYS A 370 16.37 27.74 14.62
N GLY A 371 15.94 26.66 15.30
CA GLY A 371 15.95 26.55 16.77
C GLY A 371 17.29 26.14 17.40
N SER A 372 18.01 25.15 16.84
CA SER A 372 19.25 24.64 17.43
C SER A 372 20.52 25.10 16.72
N ARG A 373 21.21 26.09 17.31
CA ARG A 373 22.56 26.50 16.88
C ARG A 373 23.68 25.49 17.21
N ARG A 374 23.37 24.26 17.65
CA ARG A 374 24.38 23.25 18.02
C ARG A 374 24.02 21.85 17.48
N HIS A 375 25.02 21.23 16.85
CA HIS A 375 25.04 19.90 16.22
C HIS A 375 23.95 19.61 15.17
N LEU A 376 24.36 19.74 13.90
CA LEU A 376 23.65 19.22 12.73
C LEU A 376 23.58 17.69 12.77
N SER A 377 22.45 17.13 13.19
CA SER A 377 22.12 15.74 12.87
C SER A 377 21.68 15.67 11.40
N LYS A 378 22.39 14.89 10.57
CA LYS A 378 22.09 14.75 9.13
C LYS A 378 20.84 13.92 8.82
N ASN A 379 20.18 13.36 9.84
CA ASN A 379 18.99 12.54 9.66
C ASN A 379 17.77 13.44 9.41
N SER A 380 17.48 13.71 8.13
CA SER A 380 16.23 14.34 7.72
C SER A 380 15.04 13.53 8.25
N THR A 381 14.06 14.22 8.82
CA THR A 381 12.91 13.53 9.44
C THR A 381 11.99 12.97 8.37
N THR A 382 12.06 11.66 8.13
CA THR A 382 11.19 10.93 7.19
C THR A 382 9.72 10.78 7.65
N LYS A 383 9.29 11.59 8.63
CA LYS A 383 7.96 11.55 9.23
C LYS A 383 6.96 12.25 8.31
N LYS A 384 5.73 11.73 8.27
CA LYS A 384 4.64 12.29 7.47
C LYS A 384 3.90 13.37 8.27
N PRO A 385 3.21 14.32 7.63
CA PRO A 385 2.18 15.10 8.33
C PRO A 385 1.01 14.18 8.74
N SER A 386 0.40 14.47 9.88
CA SER A 386 -0.84 13.88 10.38
C SER A 386 -2.06 14.58 9.74
N CYS A 387 -1.96 15.91 9.59
CA CYS A 387 -2.89 16.76 8.85
C CYS A 387 -2.15 17.95 8.22
N VAL A 388 -2.75 18.58 7.22
CA VAL A 388 -2.27 19.84 6.60
C VAL A 388 -3.48 20.75 6.35
N GLY A 389 -3.34 22.03 6.62
CA GLY A 389 -4.34 23.06 6.36
C GLY A 389 -3.75 24.36 5.79
N LEU A 390 -4.61 25.13 5.15
CA LEU A 390 -4.28 26.34 4.40
C LEU A 390 -5.42 27.35 4.60
N GLU A 391 -5.14 28.48 5.21
CA GLU A 391 -6.09 29.60 5.33
C GLU A 391 -5.68 30.71 4.37
N ILE A 392 -6.60 31.16 3.50
CA ILE A 392 -6.35 32.26 2.55
C ILE A 392 -7.23 33.46 2.92
N GLY A 393 -6.57 34.58 3.20
CA GLY A 393 -7.17 35.84 3.60
C GLY A 393 -7.89 36.60 2.47
N ALA A 394 -8.28 37.85 2.78
CA ALA A 394 -8.97 38.70 1.82
C ALA A 394 -8.00 39.30 0.79
N TYR A 395 -8.03 38.78 -0.44
CA TYR A 395 -7.18 39.21 -1.55
C TYR A 395 -7.29 40.72 -1.85
N ARG A 396 -6.18 41.45 -1.74
CA ARG A 396 -6.04 42.91 -1.87
C ARG A 396 -4.79 43.22 -2.70
N ASN A 397 -4.83 44.28 -3.50
CA ASN A 397 -3.70 44.80 -4.31
C ASN A 397 -3.03 43.86 -5.34
N GLY A 398 -3.31 42.56 -5.33
CA GLY A 398 -2.63 41.54 -6.15
C GLY A 398 -2.26 40.27 -5.37
N GLU A 399 -2.43 40.32 -4.04
CA GLU A 399 -1.85 39.40 -3.07
C GLU A 399 -2.94 39.02 -2.02
N ALA A 400 -2.75 37.95 -1.28
CA ALA A 400 -3.55 37.62 -0.10
C ALA A 400 -2.65 37.09 1.01
N GLU A 401 -2.78 37.63 2.22
CA GLU A 401 -2.22 37.02 3.43
C GLU A 401 -2.66 35.55 3.52
N THR A 402 -1.75 34.65 3.86
CA THR A 402 -2.02 33.21 3.96
C THR A 402 -1.35 32.61 5.19
N ASN A 403 -2.00 31.60 5.76
CA ASN A 403 -1.49 30.83 6.88
C ASN A 403 -1.48 29.35 6.50
N PHE A 404 -0.30 28.77 6.32
CA PHE A 404 -0.14 27.37 5.96
C PHE A 404 0.38 26.60 7.17
N TYR A 405 -0.34 25.57 7.58
CA TYR A 405 -0.06 24.86 8.83
C TYR A 405 -0.20 23.35 8.66
N PHE A 406 0.50 22.61 9.51
CA PHE A 406 0.42 21.16 9.55
C PHE A 406 0.65 20.64 10.96
N ARG A 407 0.18 19.43 11.22
CA ARG A 407 0.61 18.66 12.40
C ARG A 407 1.50 17.52 11.95
N ASP A 408 2.52 17.24 12.72
CA ASP A 408 3.34 16.05 12.49
C ASP A 408 2.64 14.77 12.99
N SER A 409 3.20 13.61 12.64
CA SER A 409 2.72 12.28 13.07
C SER A 409 3.37 11.78 14.36
N ASP A 410 3.80 12.69 15.25
CA ASP A 410 4.31 12.34 16.57
C ASP A 410 3.17 12.30 17.60
N GLU A 411 3.41 11.68 18.76
CA GLU A 411 2.36 11.45 19.79
C GLU A 411 1.68 12.75 20.25
N GLU A 412 2.41 13.88 20.22
CA GLU A 412 1.92 15.21 20.58
C GLU A 412 1.21 15.95 19.42
N ASN A 413 1.26 15.43 18.18
CA ASN A 413 0.74 16.05 16.95
C ASN A 413 1.03 17.56 16.88
N SER A 414 2.32 17.93 16.97
CA SER A 414 2.73 19.32 17.19
C SER A 414 2.33 20.20 16.03
N LEU A 415 1.68 21.34 16.31
CA LEU A 415 1.25 22.29 15.30
C LEU A 415 2.44 23.13 14.82
N HIS A 416 2.62 23.15 13.50
CA HIS A 416 3.60 23.95 12.78
C HIS A 416 2.84 24.97 11.94
N GLU A 417 3.15 26.26 12.09
CA GLU A 417 2.44 27.39 11.47
C GLU A 417 3.44 28.25 10.67
N MET A 418 3.17 28.46 9.38
CA MET A 418 4.03 29.22 8.46
C MET A 418 3.20 30.30 7.77
N LYS A 419 3.62 31.56 7.95
CA LYS A 419 2.89 32.74 7.44
C LYS A 419 3.54 33.24 6.17
N GLY A 420 2.72 33.84 5.32
CA GLY A 420 3.17 34.37 4.04
C GLY A 420 2.03 34.91 3.20
N GLU A 421 2.17 34.77 1.88
CA GLU A 421 1.27 35.36 0.89
C GLU A 421 0.95 34.39 -0.25
N VAL A 422 -0.25 34.53 -0.83
CA VAL A 422 -0.63 33.96 -2.12
C VAL A 422 -0.69 35.08 -3.15
N GLN A 423 0.17 35.01 -4.16
CA GLN A 423 0.28 35.99 -5.24
C GLN A 423 -0.14 35.38 -6.59
N LYS A 424 -0.71 36.18 -7.50
CA LYS A 424 -1.07 35.71 -8.85
C LYS A 424 0.13 35.80 -9.80
N SER A 425 0.68 34.65 -10.20
CA SER A 425 1.73 34.57 -11.23
C SER A 425 1.16 34.77 -12.64
N ASP A 426 0.16 33.97 -13.01
CA ASP A 426 -0.39 33.90 -14.36
C ASP A 426 -1.93 33.81 -14.32
N GLU A 427 -2.61 33.78 -15.46
CA GLU A 427 -4.08 33.65 -15.50
C GLU A 427 -4.62 32.39 -14.80
N SER A 428 -3.85 31.30 -14.82
CA SER A 428 -4.18 30.01 -14.20
C SER A 428 -3.34 29.66 -12.96
N ASN A 429 -2.20 30.33 -12.76
CA ASN A 429 -1.18 29.93 -11.80
C ASN A 429 -1.09 30.95 -10.64
N PHE A 430 -0.94 30.44 -9.42
CA PHE A 430 -0.65 31.26 -8.25
C PHE A 430 0.55 30.71 -7.48
N SER A 431 1.32 31.62 -6.89
CA SER A 431 2.48 31.29 -6.07
C SER A 431 2.08 31.42 -4.61
N LEU A 432 2.32 30.37 -3.82
CA LEU A 432 2.24 30.36 -2.37
C LEU A 432 3.67 30.53 -1.84
N GLU A 433 3.96 31.63 -1.15
CA GLU A 433 5.26 31.91 -0.56
C GLU A 433 5.12 32.19 0.94
N THR A 434 5.85 31.43 1.76
CA THR A 434 5.86 31.51 3.22
C THR A 434 7.29 31.46 3.75
N ASP A 435 7.50 31.75 5.04
CA ASP A 435 8.84 31.87 5.63
C ASP A 435 9.71 30.59 5.62
N LEU A 436 9.13 29.43 5.31
CA LEU A 436 9.82 28.12 5.20
C LEU A 436 9.44 27.30 3.96
N TYR A 437 8.40 27.69 3.19
CA TYR A 437 7.89 26.93 2.05
C TYR A 437 7.43 27.86 0.92
N SER A 438 7.90 27.59 -0.30
CA SER A 438 7.48 28.30 -1.52
C SER A 438 7.13 27.26 -2.59
N ALA A 439 5.95 27.39 -3.18
CA ALA A 439 5.45 26.49 -4.21
C ALA A 439 4.42 27.17 -5.11
N ASP A 440 4.43 26.82 -6.39
CA ASP A 440 3.50 27.32 -7.39
C ASP A 440 2.46 26.27 -7.74
N PHE A 441 1.20 26.70 -7.78
CA PHE A 441 0.05 25.83 -7.99
C PHE A 441 -0.83 26.35 -9.14
N CYS A 442 -1.59 25.44 -9.74
CA CYS A 442 -2.78 25.80 -10.49
C CYS A 442 -3.96 24.88 -10.12
N VAL A 443 -5.18 25.36 -10.35
CA VAL A 443 -6.40 24.60 -10.09
C VAL A 443 -6.68 23.68 -11.27
N VAL A 444 -6.76 22.37 -11.07
CA VAL A 444 -7.12 21.41 -12.13
C VAL A 444 -8.60 20.99 -12.07
N LYS A 445 -9.17 20.96 -10.88
CA LYS A 445 -10.60 20.75 -10.62
C LYS A 445 -11.02 21.54 -9.38
N SER A 446 -12.26 21.99 -9.34
CA SER A 446 -12.89 22.62 -8.18
C SER A 446 -14.40 22.42 -8.31
N GLY A 447 -15.12 22.47 -7.19
CA GLY A 447 -16.57 22.29 -7.21
C GLY A 447 -17.29 22.67 -5.92
N PRO A 448 -18.63 22.75 -5.94
CA PRO A 448 -19.48 22.63 -7.15
C PRO A 448 -19.29 23.82 -8.09
N ALA A 449 -19.46 23.61 -9.40
CA ALA A 449 -19.04 24.58 -10.42
C ALA A 449 -19.86 25.89 -10.40
N ASP A 450 -21.15 25.78 -10.08
CA ASP A 450 -22.11 26.89 -10.10
C ASP A 450 -22.06 27.77 -8.83
N ALA A 451 -21.27 27.40 -7.81
CA ALA A 451 -21.20 28.14 -6.55
C ALA A 451 -20.26 29.35 -6.62
N ASP A 452 -20.64 30.43 -5.94
CA ASP A 452 -19.81 31.63 -5.78
C ASP A 452 -18.47 31.34 -5.08
N GLN A 453 -18.42 30.35 -4.21
CA GLN A 453 -17.19 29.81 -3.64
C GLN A 453 -17.20 28.28 -3.79
N PRO A 454 -16.10 27.65 -4.24
CA PRO A 454 -15.98 26.20 -4.17
C PRO A 454 -16.02 25.70 -2.71
N GLU A 455 -16.51 24.48 -2.57
CA GLU A 455 -16.49 23.67 -1.35
C GLU A 455 -15.24 22.77 -1.35
N PHE A 456 -14.74 22.38 -2.53
CA PHE A 456 -13.48 21.66 -2.72
C PHE A 456 -12.65 22.18 -3.90
N ILE A 457 -11.34 21.99 -3.82
CA ILE A 457 -10.36 22.32 -4.86
C ILE A 457 -9.32 21.20 -5.00
N VAL A 458 -8.84 20.99 -6.22
CA VAL A 458 -7.71 20.12 -6.55
C VAL A 458 -6.63 20.98 -7.19
N LEU A 459 -5.50 21.09 -6.49
CA LEU A 459 -4.33 21.86 -6.89
C LEU A 459 -3.27 20.93 -7.47
N ALA A 460 -2.57 21.37 -8.51
CA ALA A 460 -1.39 20.72 -9.05
C ALA A 460 -0.15 21.59 -8.86
N GLU A 461 0.97 21.00 -8.43
CA GLU A 461 2.29 21.67 -8.44
C GLU A 461 2.64 22.04 -9.90
N THR A 462 3.07 23.28 -10.17
CA THR A 462 3.46 23.73 -11.53
C THR A 462 4.97 23.82 -11.74
N LYS A 463 5.78 23.69 -10.68
CA LYS A 463 7.26 23.64 -10.72
C LYS A 463 7.79 22.37 -10.05
N GLY A 464 9.10 22.13 -10.19
CA GLY A 464 9.79 20.97 -9.60
C GLY A 464 9.62 19.64 -10.36
N ALA A 465 10.23 18.56 -9.84
CA ALA A 465 10.17 17.22 -10.45
C ALA A 465 8.78 16.54 -10.36
N GLY A 466 7.84 17.19 -9.66
CA GLY A 466 6.43 16.83 -9.58
C GLY A 466 5.52 17.62 -10.53
N ALA A 467 6.04 18.66 -11.21
CA ALA A 467 5.25 19.61 -12.00
C ALA A 467 4.21 18.93 -12.91
N CYS A 468 2.98 19.46 -12.94
CA CYS A 468 1.78 18.90 -13.59
C CYS A 468 1.27 17.55 -13.06
N ARG A 469 2.04 16.81 -12.26
CA ARG A 469 1.78 15.39 -11.96
C ARG A 469 1.53 15.13 -10.48
N VAL A 470 2.04 15.98 -9.58
CA VAL A 470 1.71 15.95 -8.16
C VAL A 470 0.48 16.82 -7.94
N VAL A 471 -0.52 16.25 -7.27
CA VAL A 471 -1.80 16.92 -6.97
C VAL A 471 -2.19 16.76 -5.51
N HIS A 472 -2.92 17.74 -5.01
CA HIS A 472 -3.39 17.89 -3.64
C HIS A 472 -4.90 18.20 -3.67
N VAL A 473 -5.68 17.47 -2.87
CA VAL A 473 -7.12 17.71 -2.71
C VAL A 473 -7.36 18.42 -1.40
N PHE A 474 -7.97 19.59 -1.47
CA PHE A 474 -8.40 20.37 -0.32
C PHE A 474 -9.93 20.54 -0.32
N SER A 475 -10.54 20.60 0.87
CA SER A 475 -11.93 20.99 1.03
C SER A 475 -12.11 21.81 2.31
N LYS A 476 -13.20 22.57 2.39
CA LYS A 476 -13.54 23.36 3.58
C LYS A 476 -13.98 22.49 4.74
N ASP A 477 -14.72 21.43 4.45
CA ASP A 477 -15.23 20.47 5.43
C ASP A 477 -15.03 19.03 4.94
N LYS A 478 -14.46 18.18 5.81
CA LYS A 478 -14.17 16.77 5.51
C LYS A 478 -15.45 15.94 5.35
N ASP A 479 -16.38 16.08 6.28
CA ASP A 479 -17.59 15.28 6.41
C ASP A 479 -18.53 15.52 5.22
N GLU A 480 -18.65 16.78 4.79
CA GLU A 480 -19.40 17.18 3.61
C GLU A 480 -18.70 16.73 2.32
N PHE A 481 -17.37 16.82 2.24
CA PHE A 481 -16.61 16.28 1.10
C PHE A 481 -16.84 14.78 0.91
N GLU A 482 -16.71 13.99 1.99
CA GLU A 482 -16.90 12.54 1.96
C GLU A 482 -18.33 12.15 1.58
N ARG A 483 -19.34 12.96 1.94
CA ARG A 483 -20.76 12.75 1.60
C ARG A 483 -21.17 13.20 0.20
N ARG A 484 -20.60 14.29 -0.33
CA ARG A 484 -21.09 14.97 -1.56
C ARG A 484 -20.15 14.91 -2.76
N PHE A 485 -18.83 14.83 -2.56
CA PHE A 485 -17.84 15.06 -3.63
C PHE A 485 -16.79 13.96 -3.78
N PHE A 486 -16.70 13.02 -2.83
CA PHE A 486 -15.74 11.92 -2.88
C PHE A 486 -15.76 11.18 -4.22
N ASP A 487 -16.93 10.75 -4.72
CA ASP A 487 -17.02 9.98 -5.96
C ASP A 487 -16.61 10.78 -7.20
N ASP A 488 -17.03 12.04 -7.33
CA ASP A 488 -16.67 12.94 -8.44
C ASP A 488 -15.16 13.26 -8.48
N VAL A 489 -14.51 13.38 -7.32
CA VAL A 489 -13.05 13.52 -7.24
C VAL A 489 -12.36 12.16 -7.44
N SER A 490 -12.92 11.07 -6.93
CA SER A 490 -12.40 9.71 -7.08
C SER A 490 -12.38 9.25 -8.54
N GLU A 491 -13.45 9.49 -9.30
CA GLU A 491 -13.53 9.22 -10.73
C GLU A 491 -12.52 10.05 -11.52
N PHE A 492 -12.45 11.37 -11.27
CA PHE A 492 -11.46 12.25 -11.88
C PHE A 492 -10.02 11.77 -11.60
N MET A 493 -9.69 11.42 -10.36
CA MET A 493 -8.36 10.93 -10.01
C MET A 493 -8.04 9.60 -10.72
N LYS A 494 -8.99 8.65 -10.76
CA LYS A 494 -8.84 7.37 -11.50
C LYS A 494 -8.57 7.62 -12.99
N GLU A 495 -9.33 8.53 -13.61
CA GLU A 495 -9.18 8.90 -15.02
C GLU A 495 -7.79 9.50 -15.31
N GLN A 496 -7.35 10.48 -14.52
CA GLN A 496 -6.07 11.16 -14.75
C GLN A 496 -4.86 10.27 -14.39
N VAL A 497 -4.99 9.36 -13.42
CA VAL A 497 -3.96 8.32 -13.14
C VAL A 497 -3.90 7.30 -14.28
N HIS A 498 -5.03 6.83 -14.81
CA HIS A 498 -5.05 5.89 -15.93
C HIS A 498 -4.41 6.51 -17.19
N LYS A 499 -4.67 7.81 -17.43
CA LYS A 499 -4.01 8.62 -18.48
C LYS A 499 -2.55 8.98 -18.16
N ARG A 500 -1.97 8.48 -17.06
CA ARG A 500 -0.60 8.74 -16.54
C ARG A 500 -0.25 10.21 -16.26
N ARG A 501 -1.25 11.09 -16.33
CA ARG A 501 -1.12 12.55 -16.19
C ARG A 501 -0.73 12.94 -14.77
N ILE A 502 -1.37 12.34 -13.77
CA ILE A 502 -1.04 12.54 -12.36
C ILE A 502 -0.42 11.28 -11.73
N ARG A 503 0.31 11.46 -10.63
CA ARG A 503 0.75 10.39 -9.73
C ARG A 503 -0.40 9.98 -8.80
N PRO A 504 -0.41 8.75 -8.25
CA PRO A 504 -1.34 8.36 -7.20
C PRO A 504 -1.27 9.29 -5.99
N VAL A 505 -2.43 9.51 -5.37
CA VAL A 505 -2.60 10.20 -4.09
C VAL A 505 -2.97 9.22 -2.99
N GLY A 506 -2.60 9.54 -1.75
CA GLY A 506 -3.09 8.87 -0.54
C GLY A 506 -3.84 9.87 0.34
N ALA A 507 -4.72 9.36 1.20
CA ALA A 507 -5.36 10.16 2.25
C ALA A 507 -4.32 10.60 3.30
N LEU A 508 -4.57 11.74 3.95
CA LEU A 508 -3.86 12.10 5.18
C LEU A 508 -4.42 11.30 6.38
N PRO A 509 -3.63 11.00 7.42
CA PRO A 509 -4.08 10.16 8.53
C PRO A 509 -5.25 10.73 9.34
N ASN A 510 -5.17 12.00 9.75
CA ASN A 510 -6.11 12.63 10.68
C ASN A 510 -6.48 14.07 10.23
N PRO A 511 -7.00 14.26 8.99
CA PRO A 511 -7.15 15.59 8.38
C PRO A 511 -7.96 16.58 9.24
N GLU A 512 -8.96 16.09 9.98
CA GLU A 512 -9.78 16.86 10.92
C GLU A 512 -8.97 17.63 11.98
N LEU A 513 -7.74 17.19 12.35
CA LEU A 513 -6.88 17.92 13.29
C LEU A 513 -6.34 19.25 12.72
N CYS A 514 -6.55 19.51 11.43
CA CYS A 514 -6.26 20.76 10.72
C CYS A 514 -7.52 21.41 10.13
N GLN A 515 -8.72 20.86 10.38
CA GLN A 515 -9.96 21.54 10.00
C GLN A 515 -10.24 22.64 11.04
N LEU A 516 -10.10 23.89 10.62
CA LEU A 516 -10.54 25.05 11.41
C LEU A 516 -12.06 25.19 11.27
N ASP A 517 -12.75 25.46 12.37
CA ASP A 517 -14.17 25.84 12.36
C ASP A 517 -14.40 27.05 11.43
N ALA A 518 -15.45 26.99 10.61
CA ALA A 518 -15.76 28.06 9.67
C ALA A 518 -16.28 29.32 10.43
N PRO A 519 -15.72 30.51 10.17
CA PRO A 519 -16.11 31.76 10.85
C PRO A 519 -17.34 32.45 10.25
#